data_AF-A0A1F3GDZ9-F1
#
_entry.id   AF-A0A1F3GDZ9-F1
#
_cell.length_a   1.000
_cell.length_b   1.000
_cell.length_c   1.000
_cell.angle_alpha   90.00
_cell.angle_beta   90.00
_cell.angle_gamma   90.00
#
_symmetry.space_group_name_H-M   'P 1'
#
loop_
_entity.id
_entity.type
_entity.pdbx_description
1 polymer ?
#
loop_
_entity_poly.entity_id
_entity_poly.type
_entity_poly.pdbx_seq_one_letter_code
_entity_poly.pdbx_strand_id
1 'polypeptide(L)'
;MVGMSYDAVRESIQTSEKNYNGESPAFETTTDDDFADVEHLIERLKSVISDASGKKLIPQELKQYLSLVLQEYPNIKNSPFRTSINELVASECEKYGAVTLSEDEVELLWKDVV
;
A
#
# COMPACT_ATOMS: atom_id res chain seq x y z
N MET A 1 -30.00 -7.01 -54.82
CA MET A 1 -29.77 -7.53 -53.46
C MET A 1 -29.44 -9.00 -53.55
N VAL A 2 -28.15 -9.33 -53.70
CA VAL A 2 -27.45 -10.58 -53.30
C VAL A 2 -25.97 -10.19 -53.38
N GLY A 3 -25.29 -9.88 -52.29
CA GLY A 3 -24.55 -10.87 -51.49
C GLY A 3 -23.16 -11.10 -52.10
N MET A 4 -22.26 -10.11 -52.04
CA MET A 4 -20.86 -10.32 -52.39
C MET A 4 -20.16 -11.00 -51.21
N SER A 5 -19.78 -12.25 -51.44
CA SER A 5 -18.98 -13.10 -50.56
C SER A 5 -17.61 -12.46 -50.34
N TYR A 6 -17.23 -12.23 -49.08
CA TYR A 6 -15.90 -11.72 -48.72
C TYR A 6 -14.96 -12.89 -48.42
N ASP A 7 -14.54 -13.58 -49.47
CA ASP A 7 -13.36 -14.43 -49.41
C ASP A 7 -12.19 -13.74 -50.11
N ALA A 8 -11.03 -13.80 -49.46
CA ALA A 8 -9.71 -13.33 -49.87
C ALA A 8 -9.33 -11.88 -49.51
N VAL A 9 -8.83 -11.69 -48.28
CA VAL A 9 -7.57 -10.95 -48.10
C VAL A 9 -6.64 -11.73 -47.16
N ARG A 10 -5.58 -12.20 -47.81
CA ARG A 10 -4.37 -12.84 -47.33
C ARG A 10 -3.54 -11.84 -46.53
N GLU A 11 -3.13 -12.17 -45.31
CA GLU A 11 -1.80 -11.79 -44.84
C GLU A 11 -1.36 -12.63 -43.65
N SER A 12 -0.29 -13.37 -43.88
CA SER A 12 0.53 -14.05 -42.89
C SER A 12 1.08 -13.04 -41.90
N ILE A 13 0.50 -12.99 -40.69
CA ILE A 13 1.15 -12.39 -39.53
C ILE A 13 1.56 -13.53 -38.60
N GLN A 14 2.84 -13.86 -38.69
CA GLN A 14 3.59 -14.52 -37.63
C GLN A 14 3.60 -13.58 -36.42
N THR A 15 2.61 -13.67 -35.54
CA THR A 15 2.70 -13.06 -34.21
C THR A 15 3.05 -14.16 -33.22
N SER A 16 4.32 -14.14 -32.85
CA SER A 16 4.91 -14.81 -31.70
C SER A 16 3.92 -15.08 -30.57
N GLU A 17 3.81 -16.34 -30.19
CA GLU A 17 3.34 -16.75 -28.87
C GLU A 17 4.26 -16.11 -27.83
N LYS A 18 3.93 -14.88 -27.42
CA LYS A 18 4.42 -14.36 -26.15
C LYS A 18 3.66 -15.11 -25.08
N ASN A 19 4.25 -16.22 -24.67
CA ASN A 19 3.98 -16.89 -23.41
C ASN A 19 4.23 -15.88 -22.28
N TYR A 20 3.22 -15.08 -21.94
CA TYR A 20 3.20 -14.32 -20.69
C TYR A 20 2.84 -15.30 -19.58
N ASN A 21 3.77 -16.21 -19.30
CA ASN A 21 3.87 -16.85 -18.00
C ASN A 21 4.49 -15.81 -17.04
N GLY A 22 3.72 -14.74 -16.82
CA GLY A 22 3.99 -13.71 -15.84
C GLY A 22 2.96 -13.88 -14.74
N GLU A 23 3.05 -14.97 -13.99
CA GLU A 23 2.48 -15.01 -12.65
C GLU A 23 3.11 -13.85 -11.89
N SER A 24 2.33 -12.79 -11.69
CA SER A 24 2.55 -11.83 -10.63
C SER A 24 1.64 -12.29 -9.49
N PRO A 25 2.11 -13.14 -8.57
CA PRO A 25 1.25 -13.82 -7.59
C PRO A 25 0.82 -12.89 -6.43
N ALA A 26 1.06 -11.58 -6.53
CA ALA A 26 0.92 -10.68 -5.39
C ALA A 26 -0.52 -10.17 -5.17
N PHE A 27 -1.40 -10.25 -6.18
CA PHE A 27 -2.77 -9.71 -6.08
C PHE A 27 -3.84 -10.78 -5.82
N GLU A 28 -3.62 -12.04 -6.23
CA GLU A 28 -4.67 -13.07 -6.18
C GLU A 28 -4.92 -13.68 -4.78
N THR A 29 -4.18 -13.26 -3.75
CA THR A 29 -4.31 -13.81 -2.38
C THR A 29 -4.80 -12.81 -1.33
N THR A 30 -5.06 -11.55 -1.69
CA THR A 30 -5.62 -10.56 -0.76
C THR A 30 -7.11 -10.80 -0.55
N THR A 31 -7.54 -10.93 0.69
CA THR A 31 -8.93 -11.13 1.08
C THR A 31 -9.64 -9.80 1.34
N ASP A 32 -10.99 -9.79 1.31
CA ASP A 32 -11.77 -8.59 1.68
C ASP A 32 -11.45 -8.12 3.11
N ASP A 33 -11.10 -9.05 4.01
CA ASP A 33 -10.68 -8.74 5.38
C ASP A 33 -9.35 -7.97 5.41
N ASP A 34 -8.40 -8.27 4.50
CA ASP A 34 -7.14 -7.53 4.41
C ASP A 34 -7.36 -6.07 4.02
N PHE A 35 -8.32 -5.80 3.12
CA PHE A 35 -8.67 -4.44 2.73
C PHE A 35 -9.33 -3.69 3.89
N ALA A 36 -10.23 -4.33 4.63
CA ALA A 36 -10.85 -3.74 5.81
C ALA A 36 -9.82 -3.39 6.90
N ASP A 37 -8.87 -4.29 7.16
CA ASP A 37 -7.76 -4.05 8.08
C ASP A 37 -6.91 -2.86 7.64
N VAL A 38 -6.62 -2.75 6.34
CA VAL A 38 -5.86 -1.62 5.76
C VAL A 38 -6.60 -0.31 5.93
N GLU A 39 -7.89 -0.25 5.59
CA GLU A 39 -8.70 0.96 5.77
C GLU A 39 -8.73 1.39 7.24
N HIS A 40 -8.96 0.43 8.15
CA HIS A 40 -9.00 0.70 9.58
C HIS A 40 -7.65 1.19 10.11
N LEU A 41 -6.53 0.63 9.63
CA LEU A 41 -5.19 1.11 9.97
C LEU A 41 -4.98 2.55 9.48
N ILE A 42 -5.37 2.87 8.24
CA ILE A 42 -5.23 4.21 7.67
C ILE A 42 -5.97 5.25 8.51
N GLU A 43 -7.22 4.96 8.91
CA GLU A 43 -8.00 5.85 9.74
C GLU A 43 -7.33 6.10 11.10
N ARG A 44 -6.82 5.03 11.75
CA ARG A 44 -6.11 5.16 13.03
C ARG A 44 -4.83 5.96 12.90
N LEU A 45 -4.02 5.74 11.87
CA LEU A 45 -2.78 6.49 11.66
C LEU A 45 -3.07 7.98 11.48
N LYS A 46 -4.05 8.33 10.65
CA LYS A 46 -4.49 9.72 10.46
C LYS A 46 -4.95 10.36 11.77
N SER A 47 -5.74 9.64 12.56
CA SER A 47 -6.21 10.12 13.86
C SER A 47 -5.04 10.37 14.81
N VAL A 48 -4.10 9.44 14.93
CA VAL A 48 -2.94 9.56 15.83
C VAL A 48 -2.06 10.75 15.43
N ILE A 49 -1.78 10.92 14.14
CA ILE A 49 -0.93 12.02 13.65
C ILE A 49 -1.63 13.38 13.86
N SER A 50 -2.92 13.47 13.54
CA SER A 50 -3.72 14.68 13.77
C SER A 50 -3.78 15.04 15.27
N ASP A 51 -4.04 14.06 16.13
CA ASP A 51 -4.07 14.23 17.58
C ASP A 51 -2.71 14.67 18.12
N ALA A 52 -1.63 14.08 17.63
CA ALA A 52 -0.27 14.41 18.02
C ALA A 52 0.08 15.86 17.67
N SER A 53 -0.34 16.32 16.48
CA SER A 53 -0.19 17.72 16.06
C SER A 53 -0.98 18.66 16.97
N GLY A 54 -2.25 18.35 17.25
CA GLY A 54 -3.09 19.14 18.16
C GLY A 54 -2.58 19.20 19.59
N LYS A 55 -2.04 18.09 20.11
CA LYS A 55 -1.46 17.96 21.45
C LYS A 55 0.00 18.45 21.53
N LYS A 56 0.64 18.77 20.39
CA LYS A 56 2.07 19.10 20.27
C LYS A 56 2.98 18.04 20.88
N LEU A 57 2.70 16.76 20.61
CA LEU A 57 3.57 15.67 21.05
C LEU A 57 4.97 15.84 20.47
N ILE A 58 5.97 15.44 21.24
CA ILE A 58 7.35 15.44 20.75
C ILE A 58 7.55 14.28 19.78
N PRO A 59 8.55 14.34 18.88
CA PRO A 59 8.74 13.33 17.85
C PRO A 59 8.87 11.90 18.38
N GLN A 60 9.51 11.74 19.53
CA GLN A 60 9.71 10.42 20.15
C GLN A 60 8.39 9.79 20.62
N GLU A 61 7.48 10.58 21.18
CA GLU A 61 6.17 10.10 21.61
C GLU A 61 5.32 9.70 20.42
N LEU A 62 5.32 10.51 19.35
CA LEU A 62 4.61 10.18 18.11
C LEU A 62 5.14 8.86 17.52
N LYS A 63 6.47 8.70 17.40
CA LYS A 63 7.10 7.46 16.92
C LYS A 63 6.66 6.25 17.75
N GLN A 64 6.60 6.39 19.08
CA GLN A 64 6.16 5.31 19.96
C GLN A 64 4.68 4.95 19.74
N TYR A 65 3.80 5.94 19.64
CA TYR A 65 2.38 5.68 19.35
C TYR A 65 2.15 5.05 17.98
N LEU A 66 2.85 5.55 16.95
CA LEU A 66 2.79 4.96 15.61
C LEU A 66 3.26 3.51 15.62
N SER A 67 4.37 3.20 16.29
CA SER A 67 4.84 1.82 16.41
C SER A 67 3.80 0.93 17.09
N LEU A 68 3.19 1.36 18.20
CA LEU A 68 2.13 0.62 18.87
C LEU A 68 0.94 0.32 17.95
N VAL A 69 0.49 1.32 17.19
CA VAL A 69 -0.60 1.12 16.21
C VAL A 69 -0.19 0.13 15.13
N LEU A 70 1.01 0.26 14.56
CA LEU A 70 1.47 -0.63 13.49
C LEU A 70 1.64 -2.09 13.95
N GLN A 71 2.04 -2.32 15.21
CA GLN A 71 2.15 -3.69 15.77
C GLN A 71 0.79 -4.39 15.93
N GLU A 72 -0.33 -3.66 16.00
CA GLU A 72 -1.67 -4.26 16.05
C GLU A 72 -2.09 -4.89 14.70
N TYR A 73 -1.34 -4.66 13.62
CA TYR A 73 -1.67 -5.12 12.25
C TYR A 73 -0.56 -5.99 11.63
N PRO A 74 -0.29 -7.18 12.20
CA PRO A 74 0.74 -8.10 11.69
C PRO A 74 0.44 -8.62 10.28
N ASN A 75 -0.84 -8.70 9.90
CA ASN A 75 -1.26 -9.11 8.55
C ASN A 75 -0.72 -8.09 7.51
N ILE A 76 -0.88 -6.80 7.80
CA ILE A 76 -0.43 -5.71 6.92
C ILE A 76 1.11 -5.64 6.88
N LYS A 77 1.78 -5.82 8.03
CA LYS A 77 3.24 -5.84 8.13
C LYS A 77 3.89 -6.86 7.19
N ASN A 78 3.24 -8.00 6.96
CA ASN A 78 3.74 -9.07 6.10
C ASN A 78 3.13 -9.07 4.69
N SER A 79 2.36 -8.03 4.36
CA SER A 79 1.62 -7.88 3.10
C SER A 79 2.32 -6.91 2.13
N PRO A 80 1.95 -6.91 0.84
CA PRO A 80 2.40 -5.88 -0.11
C PRO A 80 1.93 -4.45 0.22
N PHE A 81 0.94 -4.27 1.12
CA PHE A 81 0.43 -2.95 1.49
C PHE A 81 1.39 -2.14 2.37
N ARG A 82 2.38 -2.80 2.99
CA ARG A 82 3.31 -2.17 3.94
C ARG A 82 3.99 -0.93 3.36
N THR A 83 4.50 -1.00 2.13
CA THR A 83 5.17 0.14 1.48
C THR A 83 4.21 1.32 1.33
N SER A 84 2.99 1.09 0.87
CA SER A 84 1.98 2.15 0.75
C SER A 84 1.58 2.75 2.11
N ILE A 85 1.55 1.93 3.17
CA ILE A 85 1.34 2.45 4.54
C ILE A 85 2.53 3.32 4.98
N ASN A 86 3.77 2.93 4.68
CA ASN A 86 4.95 3.73 5.03
C ASN A 86 4.88 5.12 4.38
N GLU A 87 4.58 5.17 3.08
CA GLU A 87 4.39 6.41 2.32
C GLU A 87 3.26 7.27 2.90
N LEU A 88 2.14 6.65 3.30
CA LEU A 88 1.02 7.35 3.92
C LEU A 88 1.41 7.97 5.27
N VAL A 89 2.14 7.25 6.11
CA VAL A 89 2.61 7.78 7.40
C VAL A 89 3.54 8.96 7.18
N ALA A 90 4.53 8.82 6.29
CA ALA A 90 5.49 9.88 5.99
C ALA A 90 4.78 11.15 5.50
N SER A 91 3.86 11.01 4.55
CA SER A 91 3.11 12.14 3.96
C SER A 91 2.15 12.80 4.96
N GLU A 92 1.44 12.05 5.80
CA GLU A 92 0.58 12.65 6.82
C GLU A 92 1.42 13.33 7.92
N CYS A 93 2.54 12.76 8.35
CA CYS A 93 3.44 13.40 9.30
C CYS A 93 4.02 14.73 8.77
N GLU A 94 4.41 14.77 7.49
CA GLU A 94 4.85 15.99 6.82
C GLU A 94 3.75 17.05 6.78
N LYS A 95 2.53 16.65 6.38
CA LYS A 95 1.35 17.53 6.29
C LYS A 95 1.00 18.22 7.62
N TYR A 96 1.08 17.50 8.73
CA TYR A 96 0.75 18.06 10.05
C TYR A 96 1.91 18.77 10.74
N GLY A 97 3.10 18.81 10.11
CA GLY A 97 4.30 19.44 10.64
C GLY A 97 4.75 18.90 12.00
N ALA A 98 4.24 17.74 12.41
CA ALA A 98 4.49 17.16 13.72
C ALA A 98 5.93 16.61 13.78
N VAL A 99 6.35 15.91 12.73
CA VAL A 99 7.67 15.30 12.54
C VAL A 99 7.86 15.03 11.05
N THR A 100 9.03 15.26 10.49
CA THR A 100 9.39 14.67 9.19
C THR A 100 9.96 13.27 9.45
N LEU A 101 9.13 12.24 9.27
CA LEU A 101 9.59 10.85 9.28
C LEU A 101 9.97 10.44 7.85
N SER A 102 11.18 9.94 7.64
CA SER A 102 11.50 9.30 6.37
C SER A 102 10.86 7.91 6.28
N GLU A 103 10.71 7.38 5.07
CA GLU A 103 10.23 6.00 4.87
C GLU A 103 11.08 4.97 5.64
N ASP A 104 12.40 5.16 5.69
CA ASP A 104 13.32 4.31 6.49
C ASP A 104 13.01 4.37 7.98
N GLU A 105 12.66 5.56 8.50
CA GLU A 105 12.26 5.70 9.90
C GLU A 105 10.93 5.01 10.18
N VAL A 106 9.97 5.11 9.25
CA VAL A 106 8.68 4.41 9.36
C VAL A 106 8.88 2.90 9.26
N GLU A 107 9.79 2.44 8.40
CA GLU A 107 10.16 1.03 8.26
C GLU A 107 10.65 0.42 9.58
N LEU A 108 11.37 1.21 10.38
CA LEU A 108 11.82 0.82 11.72
C LEU A 108 10.67 0.72 12.74
N LEU A 109 9.57 1.44 12.56
CA LEU A 109 8.43 1.42 13.50
C LEU A 109 7.70 0.08 13.51
N TRP A 110 7.81 -0.69 12.43
CA TRP A 110 7.29 -2.06 12.35
C TRP A 110 8.10 -3.07 13.14
N LYS A 111 9.33 -2.73 13.57
CA LYS A 111 10.12 -3.63 14.42
C LYS A 111 9.57 -3.59 15.84
N ASP A 112 9.56 -4.75 16.49
CA ASP A 112 9.11 -4.85 17.87
C ASP A 112 9.91 -3.89 18.76
N VAL A 113 9.20 -3.23 19.67
CA VAL A 113 9.82 -2.41 20.72
C VAL A 113 10.45 -3.38 21.72
N VAL A 114 11.75 -3.63 21.57
CA VAL A 114 12.56 -4.47 22.46
C VAL A 114 12.62 -3.87 23.86
#